data_AF-A0A6B2LIS8-F1
#
_entry.id   AF-A0A6B2LIS8-F1
#
_cell.length_a   1.000
_cell.length_b   1.000
_cell.length_c   1.000
_cell.angle_alpha   90.00
_cell.angle_beta   90.00
_cell.angle_gamma   90.00
#
_symmetry.space_group_name_H-M   'P 1'
#
loop_
_entity.id
_entity.type
_entity.pdbx_description
1 polymer ?
#
loop_
_entity_poly.entity_id
_entity_poly.type
_entity_poly.pdbx_seq_one_letter_code
_entity_poly.pdbx_strand_id
1 'polypeptide(L)'
;MKLKIGAQVMLLKNLDLRSSPEQRLANGSRGVVTRWESSIKLIIRVKSDLDLYREMILGLPIRDKHRKSGLYKFYQRKIFISKMQLKMLLDPNFPKVIPVVKFINGREMPILPDAFDAKLSDVGKCVRYQIPLKLAWAMTIHKSQGITLDLAKVFLNRIFAPGQVYVALSRVRSLEGIQIDGFKPSDVVANETVRAWMQKIF
;
A
#
# COMPACT_ATOMS: atom_id res chain seq x y z
N MET A 1 4.23 17.21 0.89
CA MET A 1 3.04 16.82 1.68
C MET A 1 3.48 16.52 3.11
N LYS A 2 2.92 17.19 4.12
CA LYS A 2 3.22 16.94 5.54
C LYS A 2 2.10 16.07 6.13
N LEU A 3 2.43 14.86 6.62
CA LEU A 3 1.47 14.04 7.37
C LEU A 3 1.24 14.66 8.75
N LYS A 4 0.09 14.39 9.35
CA LYS A 4 -0.27 14.80 10.72
C LYS A 4 -0.94 13.63 11.45
N ILE A 5 -0.96 13.70 12.78
CA ILE A 5 -1.78 12.78 13.58
C ILE A 5 -3.25 12.93 13.15
N GLY A 6 -3.97 11.82 13.06
CA GLY A 6 -5.35 11.76 12.55
C GLY A 6 -5.46 11.72 11.03
N ALA A 7 -4.36 11.83 10.28
CA ALA A 7 -4.42 11.76 8.83
C ALA A 7 -4.79 10.34 8.35
N GLN A 8 -5.84 10.24 7.52
CA GLN A 8 -6.12 9.02 6.79
C GLN A 8 -5.07 8.80 5.70
N VAL A 9 -4.49 7.60 5.68
CA VAL A 9 -3.42 7.21 4.77
C VAL A 9 -3.70 5.87 4.12
N MET A 10 -3.09 5.66 2.97
CA MET A 10 -3.10 4.41 2.23
C MET A 10 -1.66 3.98 1.94
N LEU A 11 -1.40 2.70 2.16
CA LEU A 11 -0.13 2.06 1.91
C LEU A 11 0.08 1.86 0.39
N LEU A 12 1.28 2.19 -0.09
CA LEU A 12 1.64 2.15 -1.51
C LEU A 12 2.44 0.90 -1.91
N LYS A 13 2.86 0.10 -0.93
CA LYS A 13 3.73 -1.07 -1.11
C LYS A 13 3.18 -2.25 -0.33
N ASN A 14 3.56 -3.45 -0.75
CA ASN A 14 3.24 -4.67 -0.01
C ASN A 14 4.27 -4.83 1.12
N LEU A 15 3.86 -4.68 2.37
CA LEU A 15 4.73 -4.85 3.54
C LEU A 15 4.71 -6.29 4.05
N ASP A 16 3.53 -6.89 4.03
CA ASP A 16 3.30 -8.23 4.55
C ASP A 16 2.20 -8.93 3.75
N LEU A 17 2.59 -9.96 3.01
CA LEU A 17 1.71 -10.78 2.20
C LEU A 17 1.54 -12.20 2.74
N ARG A 18 2.27 -12.55 3.80
CA ARG A 18 2.38 -13.93 4.29
C ARG A 18 1.51 -14.20 5.50
N SER A 19 1.18 -13.16 6.27
CA SER A 19 0.14 -13.27 7.30
C SER A 19 -1.21 -13.65 6.67
N SER A 20 -2.12 -14.12 7.52
CA SER A 20 -3.48 -14.45 7.11
C SER A 20 -4.17 -13.27 6.40
N PRO A 21 -5.17 -13.51 5.55
CA PRO A 21 -5.82 -12.47 4.74
C PRO A 21 -6.25 -11.24 5.55
N GLU A 22 -6.80 -11.46 6.75
CA GLU A 22 -7.21 -10.42 7.69
C GLU A 22 -6.03 -9.62 8.27
N GLN A 23 -4.86 -10.22 8.43
CA GLN A 23 -3.67 -9.56 8.99
C GLN A 23 -2.72 -8.98 7.92
N ARG A 24 -3.01 -9.20 6.64
CA ARG A 24 -2.18 -8.76 5.51
C ARG A 24 -2.07 -7.23 5.43
N LEU A 25 -0.88 -6.73 5.12
CA LEU A 25 -0.63 -5.32 4.81
C LEU A 25 -0.08 -5.20 3.38
N ALA A 26 -0.99 -4.85 2.47
CA ALA A 26 -0.73 -4.77 1.04
C ALA A 26 -0.90 -3.34 0.51
N ASN A 27 -0.50 -3.12 -0.74
CA ASN A 27 -0.86 -1.90 -1.45
C ASN A 27 -2.39 -1.71 -1.42
N GLY A 28 -2.84 -0.53 -1.00
CA GLY A 28 -4.24 -0.22 -0.79
C GLY A 28 -4.71 -0.38 0.65
N SER A 29 -3.95 -1.04 1.54
CA SER A 29 -4.27 -1.10 2.97
C SER A 29 -4.38 0.32 3.55
N ARG A 30 -5.50 0.61 4.22
CA ARG A 30 -5.83 1.93 4.77
C ARG A 30 -5.61 1.95 6.27
N GLY A 31 -5.25 3.11 6.78
CA GLY A 31 -5.07 3.35 8.20
C GLY A 31 -5.06 4.83 8.54
N VAL A 32 -4.85 5.11 9.83
CA VAL A 32 -4.75 6.45 10.37
C VAL A 32 -3.39 6.62 11.04
N VAL A 33 -2.75 7.76 10.80
CA VAL A 33 -1.53 8.11 11.54
C VAL A 33 -1.91 8.41 12.99
N THR A 34 -1.41 7.62 13.93
CA THR A 34 -1.76 7.73 15.36
C THR A 34 -0.72 8.53 16.14
N ARG A 35 0.56 8.36 15.82
CA ARG A 35 1.68 9.04 16.48
C ARG A 35 2.93 9.04 15.60
N TRP A 36 3.98 9.61 16.15
CA TRP A 36 5.32 9.61 15.56
C TRP A 36 6.28 8.80 16.42
N GLU A 37 7.15 8.02 15.78
CA GLU A 37 8.20 7.25 16.45
C GLU A 37 9.57 7.83 16.12
N SER A 38 10.46 7.89 17.11
CA SER A 38 11.81 8.40 16.94
C SER A 38 12.65 7.48 16.06
N SER A 39 13.42 8.04 15.12
CA SER A 39 14.34 7.28 14.29
C SER A 39 15.39 6.53 15.12
N ILE A 40 15.79 7.04 16.29
CA ILE A 40 16.76 6.39 17.19
C ILE A 40 16.23 5.03 17.65
N LYS A 41 14.99 4.99 18.14
CA LYS A 41 14.32 3.75 18.55
C LYS A 41 14.19 2.78 17.38
N LEU A 42 13.90 3.29 16.18
CA LEU A 42 13.77 2.48 14.97
C LEU A 42 15.11 1.96 14.46
N ILE A 43 16.21 2.69 14.61
CA ILE A 43 17.55 2.21 14.27
C ILE A 43 17.89 0.98 15.12
N ILE A 44 17.62 1.03 16.42
CA ILE A 44 17.85 -0.11 17.33
C ILE A 44 17.02 -1.31 16.88
N ARG A 45 15.73 -1.10 16.62
CA ARG A 45 14.83 -2.15 16.12
C ARG A 45 15.32 -2.76 14.81
N VAL A 46 15.65 -1.95 13.81
CA VAL A 46 16.06 -2.45 12.49
C VAL A 46 17.41 -3.17 12.55
N LYS A 47 18.32 -2.77 13.45
CA LYS A 47 19.55 -3.54 13.73
C LYS A 47 19.21 -4.93 14.28
N SER A 48 18.34 -4.99 15.28
CA SER A 48 17.88 -6.27 15.84
C SER A 48 17.20 -7.16 14.79
N ASP A 49 16.33 -6.59 13.95
CA ASP A 49 15.68 -7.32 12.85
C ASP A 49 16.72 -7.85 11.85
N LEU A 50 17.73 -7.04 11.51
CA LEU A 50 18.79 -7.41 10.59
C LEU A 50 19.61 -8.60 11.10
N ASP A 51 19.95 -8.63 12.39
CA ASP A 51 20.71 -9.71 13.00
C ASP A 51 19.87 -11.00 13.07
N LEU A 52 18.60 -10.88 13.45
CA LEU A 52 17.64 -12.00 13.38
C LEU A 52 17.56 -12.58 11.97
N TYR A 53 17.42 -11.76 10.93
CA TYR A 53 17.35 -12.28 9.56
C TYR A 53 18.66 -12.94 9.10
N ARG A 54 19.82 -12.49 9.60
CA ARG A 54 21.11 -13.14 9.31
C ARG A 54 21.18 -14.52 9.95
N GLU A 55 20.79 -14.64 11.21
CA GLU A 55 20.70 -15.91 11.93
C GLU A 55 19.74 -16.87 11.22
N MET A 56 18.57 -16.38 10.81
CA MET A 56 17.60 -17.17 10.06
C MET A 56 18.16 -17.71 8.74
N ILE A 57 18.95 -16.92 8.00
CA ILE A 57 19.64 -17.42 6.79
C ILE A 57 20.69 -18.46 7.16
N LEU A 58 21.49 -18.24 8.20
CA LEU A 58 22.53 -19.17 8.65
C LEU A 58 21.93 -20.50 9.12
N GLY A 59 20.75 -20.49 9.74
CA GLY A 59 20.01 -21.67 10.15
C GLY A 59 19.33 -22.45 9.03
N LEU A 60 19.27 -21.92 7.79
CA LEU A 60 18.65 -22.65 6.68
C LEU A 60 19.48 -23.89 6.28
N PRO A 61 18.82 -25.00 5.88
CA PRO A 61 19.50 -26.17 5.32
C PRO A 61 20.43 -25.78 4.16
N ILE A 62 21.60 -26.42 4.07
CA ILE A 62 22.60 -26.14 3.03
C ILE A 62 22.00 -26.23 1.62
N ARG A 63 21.15 -27.25 1.38
CA ARG A 63 20.42 -27.44 0.13
C ARG A 63 19.55 -26.23 -0.25
N ASP A 64 18.91 -25.59 0.72
CA ASP A 64 18.04 -24.44 0.50
C ASP A 64 18.83 -23.16 0.18
N LYS A 65 20.01 -23.01 0.78
CA LYS A 65 20.96 -21.93 0.45
C LYS A 65 21.47 -22.07 -0.99
N HIS A 66 21.94 -23.27 -1.37
CA HIS A 66 22.42 -23.54 -2.73
C HIS A 66 21.33 -23.35 -3.80
N ARG A 67 20.13 -23.89 -3.55
CA ARG A 67 19.00 -23.77 -4.49
C ARG A 67 18.35 -22.40 -4.50
N LYS A 68 18.75 -21.49 -3.60
CA LYS A 68 18.09 -20.20 -3.38
C LYS A 68 16.58 -20.37 -3.23
N SER A 69 16.19 -21.17 -2.24
CA SER A 69 14.78 -21.47 -1.94
C SER A 69 13.96 -20.19 -1.76
N GLY A 70 12.63 -20.30 -1.83
CA GLY A 70 11.74 -19.15 -1.60
C GLY A 70 11.96 -18.48 -0.23
N LEU A 71 12.36 -19.26 0.78
CA LEU A 71 12.69 -18.76 2.11
C LEU A 71 14.05 -18.05 2.15
N TYR A 72 15.07 -18.60 1.47
CA TYR A 72 16.36 -17.94 1.30
C TYR A 72 16.22 -16.57 0.61
N LYS A 73 15.51 -16.52 -0.52
CA LYS A 73 15.24 -15.27 -1.26
C LYS A 73 14.47 -14.25 -0.40
N PHE A 74 13.54 -14.73 0.43
CA PHE A 74 12.77 -13.88 1.34
C PHE A 74 13.65 -13.21 2.39
N TYR A 75 14.49 -13.97 3.11
CA TYR A 75 15.36 -13.37 4.11
C TYR A 75 16.43 -12.49 3.49
N GLN A 76 16.98 -12.85 2.33
CA GLN A 76 17.89 -11.96 1.59
C GLN A 76 17.22 -10.62 1.27
N ARG A 77 15.95 -10.64 0.85
CA ARG A 77 15.18 -9.41 0.61
C ARG A 77 14.96 -8.61 1.90
N LYS A 78 14.65 -9.25 3.03
CA LYS A 78 14.49 -8.59 4.33
C LYS A 78 15.78 -7.95 4.82
N ILE A 79 16.92 -8.63 4.68
CA ILE A 79 18.26 -8.07 4.97
C ILE A 79 18.53 -6.86 4.09
N PHE A 80 18.29 -6.96 2.78
CA PHE A 80 18.52 -5.85 1.85
C PHE A 80 17.69 -4.61 2.24
N ILE A 81 16.39 -4.80 2.51
CA ILE A 81 15.50 -3.72 2.93
C ILE A 81 15.97 -3.12 4.26
N SER A 82 16.32 -3.95 5.26
CA SER A 82 16.74 -3.47 6.59
C SER A 82 18.03 -2.66 6.52
N LYS A 83 19.01 -3.08 5.71
CA LYS A 83 20.24 -2.31 5.46
C LYS A 83 19.94 -0.95 4.82
N MET A 84 19.05 -0.93 3.83
CA MET A 84 18.62 0.31 3.18
C MET A 84 17.90 1.24 4.17
N GLN A 85 16.99 0.70 4.98
CA GLN A 85 16.28 1.45 6.02
C GLN A 85 17.22 2.03 7.05
N LEU A 86 18.24 1.28 7.51
CA LEU A 86 19.27 1.81 8.41
C LEU A 86 20.02 2.97 7.76
N LYS A 87 20.44 2.82 6.50
CA LYS A 87 21.11 3.91 5.77
C LYS A 87 20.23 5.16 5.72
N MET A 88 18.94 5.01 5.44
CA MET A 88 17.99 6.13 5.42
C MET A 88 17.78 6.75 6.80
N LEU A 89 17.59 5.95 7.86
CA LEU A 89 17.35 6.48 9.21
C LEU A 89 18.57 7.21 9.80
N LEU A 90 19.77 6.79 9.40
CA LEU A 90 21.03 7.41 9.80
C LEU A 90 21.33 8.69 9.00
N ASP A 91 20.82 8.83 7.78
CA ASP A 91 21.02 10.01 6.93
C ASP A 91 20.53 11.29 7.66
N PRO A 92 21.39 12.31 7.86
CA PRO A 92 21.02 13.58 8.47
C PRO A 92 19.85 14.29 7.78
N ASN A 93 19.71 14.13 6.46
CA ASN A 93 18.68 14.78 5.65
C ASN A 93 17.34 14.03 5.66
N PHE A 94 17.30 12.83 6.23
CA PHE A 94 16.06 12.06 6.33
C PHE A 94 15.27 12.40 7.61
N PRO A 95 13.92 12.38 7.58
CA PRO A 95 13.12 12.66 8.76
C PRO A 95 13.51 11.81 9.98
N LYS A 96 13.73 12.49 11.11
CA LYS A 96 14.07 11.85 12.40
C LYS A 96 12.86 11.33 13.18
N VAL A 97 11.67 11.54 12.62
CA VAL A 97 10.41 10.98 13.13
C VAL A 97 9.70 10.24 12.01
N ILE A 98 9.20 9.05 12.33
CA ILE A 98 8.56 8.15 11.38
C ILE A 98 7.09 7.97 11.79
N PRO A 99 6.13 8.03 10.86
CA PRO A 99 4.73 7.90 11.19
C PRO A 99 4.42 6.48 11.62
N VAL A 100 3.67 6.35 12.71
CA VAL A 100 3.03 5.11 13.11
C VAL A 100 1.59 5.12 12.63
N VAL A 101 1.20 4.04 11.97
CA VAL A 101 -0.13 3.89 11.37
C VAL A 101 -0.85 2.75 12.03
N LYS A 102 -2.07 3.01 12.50
CA LYS A 102 -3.05 1.99 12.87
C LYS A 102 -3.91 1.69 11.65
N PHE A 103 -3.79 0.48 11.12
CA PHE A 103 -4.54 0.00 9.97
C PHE A 103 -5.94 -0.50 10.38
N ILE A 104 -6.84 -0.58 9.40
CA ILE A 104 -8.22 -1.06 9.61
C ILE A 104 -8.26 -2.48 10.20
N ASN A 105 -7.27 -3.32 9.90
CA ASN A 105 -7.16 -4.66 10.48
C ASN A 105 -6.62 -4.71 11.91
N GLY A 106 -6.50 -3.56 12.57
CA GLY A 106 -6.05 -3.45 13.96
C GLY A 106 -4.52 -3.39 14.13
N ARG A 107 -3.73 -3.72 13.11
CA ARG A 107 -2.26 -3.64 13.19
C ARG A 107 -1.81 -2.19 13.34
N GLU A 108 -0.92 -1.94 14.28
CA GLU A 108 -0.32 -0.63 14.49
C GLU A 108 1.21 -0.72 14.43
N MET A 109 1.83 -0.01 13.48
CA MET A 109 3.28 -0.10 13.28
C MET A 109 3.90 1.14 12.63
N PRO A 110 5.19 1.43 12.91
CA PRO A 110 5.95 2.44 12.19
C PRO A 110 6.10 2.06 10.72
N ILE A 111 5.90 3.02 9.83
CA ILE A 111 6.03 2.80 8.38
C ILE A 111 7.37 3.35 7.90
N LEU A 112 8.34 2.44 7.82
CA LEU A 112 9.71 2.73 7.39
C LEU A 112 9.80 3.04 5.89
N PRO A 113 10.85 3.75 5.44
CA PRO A 113 11.07 4.00 4.02
C PRO A 113 11.21 2.69 3.23
N ASP A 114 10.73 2.73 1.99
CA ASP A 114 10.87 1.65 1.01
C ASP A 114 11.37 2.23 -0.34
N ALA A 115 11.91 1.36 -1.18
CA ALA A 115 12.38 1.68 -2.51
C ALA A 115 11.23 1.67 -3.52
N PHE A 116 11.12 2.75 -4.27
CA PHE A 116 10.28 2.89 -5.45
C PHE A 116 11.20 2.89 -6.66
N ASP A 117 11.25 1.77 -7.36
CA ASP A 117 12.03 1.63 -8.58
C ASP A 117 11.16 1.75 -9.84
N ALA A 118 11.68 2.47 -10.82
CA ALA A 118 11.14 2.55 -12.17
C ALA A 118 12.25 2.25 -13.17
N LYS A 119 11.97 1.38 -14.13
CA LYS A 119 12.82 1.20 -15.31
C LYS A 119 12.30 2.12 -16.40
N LEU A 120 13.14 3.02 -16.87
CA LEU A 120 12.85 3.86 -18.02
C LEU A 120 13.70 3.34 -19.17
N SER A 121 13.09 3.20 -20.35
CA SER A 121 13.83 2.97 -21.60
C SER A 121 14.89 4.08 -21.74
N ASP A 122 16.10 3.68 -22.12
CA ASP A 122 17.26 4.55 -22.41
C ASP A 122 17.91 5.28 -21.22
N VAL A 123 17.24 5.39 -20.06
CA VAL A 123 17.79 6.04 -18.85
C VAL A 123 18.25 5.02 -17.80
N GLY A 124 17.76 3.78 -17.88
CA GLY A 124 18.08 2.72 -16.93
C GLY A 124 17.15 2.70 -15.72
N LYS A 125 17.69 2.43 -14.52
CA LYS A 125 16.89 2.24 -13.30
C LYS A 125 16.93 3.48 -12.41
N CYS A 126 15.79 4.14 -12.24
CA CYS A 126 15.61 5.18 -11.25
C CYS A 126 15.07 4.57 -9.95
N VAL A 127 15.64 4.96 -8.80
CA VAL A 127 15.18 4.51 -7.47
C VAL A 127 14.96 5.71 -6.57
N ARG A 128 13.76 5.81 -5.99
CA ARG A 128 13.42 6.79 -4.96
C ARG A 128 13.14 6.07 -3.64
N TYR A 129 13.75 6.53 -2.56
CA TYR A 129 13.47 6.03 -1.22
C TYR A 129 12.49 6.96 -0.51
N GLN A 130 11.37 6.42 -0.05
CA GLN A 130 10.34 7.22 0.62
C GLN A 130 9.50 6.35 1.54
N ILE A 131 8.91 6.95 2.58
CA ILE A 131 7.83 6.33 3.35
C ILE A 131 6.67 5.99 2.39
N PRO A 132 6.25 4.73 2.26
CA PRO A 132 5.26 4.29 1.26
C PRO A 132 3.82 4.61 1.66
N LEU A 133 3.55 5.85 2.08
CA LEU A 133 2.22 6.34 2.44
C LEU A 133 1.81 7.49 1.52
N LYS A 134 0.53 7.54 1.20
CA LYS A 134 -0.15 8.74 0.66
C LYS A 134 -1.33 9.10 1.55
N LEU A 135 -1.73 10.39 1.58
CA LEU A 135 -3.03 10.75 2.15
C LEU A 135 -4.15 10.04 1.36
N ALA A 136 -5.18 9.63 2.08
CA ALA A 136 -6.26 8.80 1.56
C ALA A 136 -7.66 9.28 1.96
N TRP A 137 -7.79 10.57 2.34
CA TRP A 137 -9.09 11.24 2.49
C TRP A 137 -9.90 11.26 1.19
N ALA A 138 -9.19 11.43 0.07
CA ALA A 138 -9.74 11.29 -1.26
C ALA A 138 -8.91 10.26 -2.03
N MET A 139 -9.58 9.48 -2.88
CA MET A 139 -8.94 8.55 -3.79
C MET A 139 -9.69 8.52 -5.12
N THR A 140 -9.00 8.07 -6.17
CA THR A 140 -9.64 7.88 -7.47
C THR A 140 -10.57 6.67 -7.44
N ILE A 141 -11.61 6.68 -8.29
CA ILE A 141 -12.54 5.56 -8.45
C ILE A 141 -11.78 4.25 -8.78
N HIS A 142 -10.75 4.34 -9.63
CA HIS A 142 -9.87 3.20 -9.94
C HIS A 142 -9.18 2.61 -8.71
N LYS A 143 -8.79 3.45 -7.74
CA LYS A 143 -8.16 2.99 -6.49
C LYS A 143 -9.17 2.51 -5.46
N SER A 144 -10.45 2.82 -5.63
CA SER A 144 -11.52 2.26 -4.80
C SER A 144 -12.06 0.94 -5.35
N GLN A 145 -11.60 0.43 -6.50
CA GLN A 145 -12.09 -0.84 -7.02
C GLN A 145 -11.77 -1.99 -6.05
N GLY A 146 -12.80 -2.76 -5.68
CA GLY A 146 -12.66 -3.90 -4.76
C GLY A 146 -12.59 -3.54 -3.27
N ILE A 147 -12.60 -2.26 -2.89
CA ILE A 147 -12.79 -1.88 -1.48
C ILE A 147 -14.26 -1.69 -1.16
N THR A 148 -14.57 -1.78 0.12
CA THR A 148 -15.87 -1.44 0.68
C THR A 148 -15.71 -0.24 1.63
N LEU A 149 -16.64 0.71 1.53
CA LEU A 149 -16.68 1.98 2.26
C LEU A 149 -17.99 2.08 3.03
N ASP A 150 -17.94 2.54 4.27
CA ASP A 150 -19.14 2.83 5.06
C ASP A 150 -19.70 4.22 4.75
N LEU A 151 -18.80 5.19 4.56
CA LEU A 151 -19.13 6.58 4.25
C LEU A 151 -18.26 7.08 3.10
N ALA A 152 -18.87 7.69 2.08
CA ALA A 152 -18.13 8.34 1.00
C ALA A 152 -18.91 9.49 0.34
N LYS A 153 -18.22 10.58 0.04
CA LYS A 153 -18.67 11.58 -0.94
C LYS A 153 -18.04 11.27 -2.30
N VAL A 154 -18.88 11.07 -3.31
CA VAL A 154 -18.50 10.65 -4.66
C VAL A 154 -18.72 11.81 -5.63
N PHE A 155 -17.64 12.26 -6.26
CA PHE A 155 -17.68 13.29 -7.29
C PHE A 155 -17.63 12.65 -8.68
N LEU A 156 -18.68 12.83 -9.48
CA LEU A 156 -18.87 12.22 -10.80
C LEU A 156 -18.70 13.19 -11.97
N ASN A 157 -18.19 14.39 -11.71
CA ASN A 157 -17.96 15.46 -12.70
C ASN A 157 -16.88 15.15 -13.76
N ARG A 158 -16.07 14.09 -13.60
CA ARG A 158 -14.98 13.72 -14.53
C ARG A 158 -14.98 12.22 -14.87
N ILE A 159 -16.16 11.68 -15.15
CA ILE A 159 -16.29 10.31 -15.66
C ILE A 159 -15.83 10.26 -17.11
N PHE A 160 -15.02 9.27 -17.45
CA PHE A 160 -14.45 9.13 -18.79
C PHE A 160 -14.43 7.68 -19.32
N ALA A 161 -14.77 6.70 -18.47
CA ALA A 161 -14.76 5.29 -18.84
C ALA A 161 -16.10 4.61 -18.55
N PRO A 162 -16.58 3.72 -19.43
CA PRO A 162 -17.75 2.88 -19.18
C PRO A 162 -17.61 2.10 -17.86
N GLY A 163 -18.70 2.00 -17.11
CA GLY A 163 -18.74 1.32 -15.81
C GLY A 163 -18.09 2.07 -14.64
N GLN A 164 -17.42 3.21 -14.85
CA GLN A 164 -16.75 3.95 -13.78
C GLN A 164 -17.73 4.48 -12.72
N VAL A 165 -18.92 4.95 -13.12
CA VAL A 165 -19.98 5.35 -12.18
C VAL A 165 -20.41 4.17 -11.32
N TYR A 166 -20.68 3.01 -11.95
CA TYR A 166 -21.04 1.79 -11.24
C TYR A 166 -19.96 1.36 -10.24
N VAL A 167 -18.68 1.38 -10.65
CA VAL A 167 -17.57 1.07 -9.74
C VAL A 167 -17.58 2.00 -8.54
N ALA A 168 -17.76 3.31 -8.73
CA ALA A 168 -17.75 4.29 -7.65
C ALA A 168 -18.89 4.08 -6.64
N LEU A 169 -20.12 3.94 -7.14
CA LEU A 169 -21.32 3.83 -6.30
C LEU A 169 -21.37 2.48 -5.57
N SER A 170 -20.98 1.38 -6.24
CA SER A 170 -20.99 0.04 -5.66
C SER A 170 -19.96 -0.17 -4.53
N ARG A 171 -19.13 0.82 -4.19
CA ARG A 171 -18.17 0.69 -3.07
C ARG A 171 -18.81 1.02 -1.73
N VAL A 172 -19.89 1.79 -1.70
CA VAL A 172 -20.52 2.24 -0.46
C VAL A 172 -21.58 1.24 -0.03
N ARG A 173 -21.56 0.81 1.24
CA ARG A 173 -22.45 -0.27 1.73
C ARG A 173 -23.92 0.11 1.79
N SER A 174 -24.22 1.37 2.09
CA SER A 174 -25.59 1.83 2.33
C SER A 174 -25.85 3.16 1.62
N LEU A 175 -27.14 3.42 1.35
CA LEU A 175 -27.58 4.66 0.70
C LEU A 175 -27.40 5.87 1.63
N GLU A 176 -27.54 5.68 2.94
CA GLU A 176 -27.32 6.73 3.95
C GLU A 176 -25.84 7.13 4.03
N GLY A 177 -24.95 6.21 3.65
CA GLY A 177 -23.50 6.43 3.69
C GLY A 177 -22.92 7.08 2.43
N ILE A 178 -23.73 7.33 1.40
CA ILE A 178 -23.26 7.92 0.14
C ILE A 178 -23.79 9.33 -0.06
N GLN A 179 -22.89 10.25 -0.42
CA GLN A 179 -23.25 11.55 -0.96
C GLN A 179 -22.73 11.63 -2.39
N ILE A 180 -23.59 11.96 -3.34
CA ILE A 180 -23.23 12.04 -4.77
C ILE A 180 -23.24 13.50 -5.22
N ASP A 181 -22.23 13.89 -6.00
CA ASP A 181 -22.13 15.20 -6.61
C ASP A 181 -21.77 15.08 -8.10
N GLY A 182 -22.34 15.95 -8.93
CA GLY A 182 -22.10 15.99 -10.38
C GLY A 182 -22.59 14.78 -11.17
N PHE A 183 -23.63 14.08 -10.69
CA PHE A 183 -24.21 12.94 -11.42
C PHE A 183 -24.88 13.39 -12.72
N LYS A 184 -24.62 12.65 -13.80
CA LYS A 184 -25.33 12.78 -15.08
C LYS A 184 -25.78 11.39 -15.55
N PRO A 185 -27.07 11.20 -15.90
CA PRO A 185 -27.54 9.92 -16.43
C PRO A 185 -26.76 9.45 -17.66
N SER A 186 -26.27 10.37 -18.50
CA SER A 186 -25.45 10.08 -19.67
C SER A 186 -24.13 9.39 -19.37
N ASP A 187 -23.63 9.49 -18.13
CA ASP A 187 -22.33 8.92 -17.74
C ASP A 187 -22.47 7.44 -17.30
N VAL A 188 -23.70 6.95 -17.17
CA VAL A 188 -24.01 5.57 -16.82
C VAL A 188 -24.02 4.71 -18.08
N VAL A 189 -22.81 4.40 -18.57
CA VAL A 189 -22.61 3.64 -19.81
C VAL A 189 -22.00 2.28 -19.51
N ALA A 190 -22.55 1.23 -20.14
CA ALA A 190 -21.96 -0.10 -20.19
C ALA A 190 -21.18 -0.29 -21.51
N ASN A 191 -20.08 -1.04 -21.47
CA ASN A 191 -19.34 -1.37 -22.68
C ASN A 191 -20.16 -2.31 -23.58
N GLU A 192 -20.28 -2.00 -24.87
CA GLU A 192 -21.10 -2.75 -25.82
C GLU A 192 -20.64 -4.19 -26.02
N THR A 193 -19.33 -4.43 -26.07
CA THR A 193 -18.76 -5.79 -26.17
C THR A 193 -19.13 -6.64 -24.96
N VAL A 194 -19.04 -6.07 -23.75
CA VAL A 194 -19.43 -6.76 -22.52
C VAL A 194 -20.93 -7.06 -22.51
N ARG A 195 -21.75 -6.09 -22.94
CA ARG A 195 -23.21 -6.27 -23.04
C ARG A 195 -23.57 -7.39 -24.02
N ALA A 196 -22.99 -7.37 -25.22
CA ALA A 196 -23.22 -8.40 -26.24
C ALA A 196 -22.74 -9.78 -25.79
N TRP A 197 -21.66 -9.85 -25.01
CA TRP A 197 -21.16 -11.09 -24.43
C TRP A 197 -22.10 -11.65 -23.34
N MET A 198 -22.58 -10.80 -22.43
CA MET A 198 -23.53 -11.22 -21.37
C MET A 198 -24.83 -11.79 -21.96
N GLN A 199 -25.35 -11.18 -23.04
CA GLN A 199 -26.56 -11.65 -23.76
C GLN A 199 -26.38 -12.99 -24.49
N LYS A 200 -25.14 -13.47 -24.68
CA LYS A 200 -24.88 -14.79 -25.26
C LYS A 200 -24.80 -15.88 -24.20
N ILE A 201 -24.54 -15.50 -22.95
CA ILE A 201 -24.32 -16.42 -21.82
C ILE A 201 -25.60 -16.63 -21.03
N PHE A 202 -26.44 -15.60 -20.95
CA PHE A 202 -27.76 -15.61 -20.33
C PHE A 202 -28.83 -15.38 -21.39
#